data_AF-A0A944KBA1-F1
#
_entry.id   AF-A0A944KBA1-F1
#
_cell.length_a   1.000
_cell.length_b   1.000
_cell.length_c   1.000
_cell.angle_alpha   90.00
_cell.angle_beta   90.00
_cell.angle_gamma   90.00
#
_symmetry.space_group_name_H-M   'P 1'
#
loop_
_entity.id
_entity.type
_entity.pdbx_description
1 polymer ?
#
loop_
_entity_poly.entity_id
_entity_poly.type
_entity_poly.pdbx_seq_one_letter_code
_entity_poly.pdbx_strand_id
1 'polypeptide(L)' 'MNVNPIEMQKSLSGVNYPASKKEILEKAEKNGAGPEIKEALKALPEKEYDTPAAVNKEVGK' A
#
# COMPACT_ATOMS: atom_id res chain seq x y z
N MET A 1 -3.74 -3.83 15.49
CA MET A 1 -3.33 -4.03 14.09
C MET A 1 -2.16 -3.11 13.85
N ASN A 2 -0.97 -3.67 13.65
CA ASN A 2 0.28 -2.92 13.67
C ASN A 2 0.92 -3.08 12.30
N VAL A 3 0.38 -2.37 11.31
CA VAL A 3 0.97 -2.32 9.98
C VAL A 3 2.38 -1.77 10.13
N ASN A 4 3.39 -2.60 9.86
CA ASN A 4 4.78 -2.19 10.03
C ASN A 4 5.14 -1.25 8.86
N PRO A 5 5.48 0.03 9.12
CA PRO A 5 5.80 0.98 8.06
C PRO A 5 7.00 0.54 7.22
N ILE A 6 7.93 -0.23 7.79
CA ILE A 6 9.07 -0.80 7.06
C ILE A 6 8.60 -1.81 6.01
N GLU A 7 7.71 -2.73 6.39
CA GLU A 7 7.15 -3.72 5.47
C GLU A 7 6.28 -3.05 4.42
N MET A 8 5.49 -2.05 4.80
CA MET A 8 4.68 -1.25 3.88
C MET A 8 5.54 -0.58 2.81
N GLN A 9 6.62 0.13 3.20
CA GLN A 9 7.52 0.77 2.24
C GLN A 9 8.15 -0.25 1.30
N LYS A 10 8.53 -1.43 1.80
CA LYS A 10 9.11 -2.50 0.98
C LYS A 10 8.07 -3.08 0.01
N SER A 11 6.85 -3.34 0.45
CA SER A 11 5.76 -3.84 -0.38
C SER A 11 5.33 -2.85 -1.47
N LEU A 12 5.46 -1.55 -1.21
CA LEU A 12 5.10 -0.50 -2.15
C LEU A 12 6.29 0.00 -3.00
N SER A 13 7.49 -0.52 -2.76
CA SER A 13 8.67 -0.18 -3.55
C SER A 13 8.55 -0.78 -4.96
N GLY A 14 8.91 0.01 -5.97
CA GLY A 14 8.80 -0.41 -7.38
C GLY A 14 7.37 -0.42 -7.94
N VAL A 15 6.41 0.18 -7.22
CA VAL A 15 5.15 0.62 -7.82
C VAL A 15 5.43 1.82 -8.72
N ASN A 16 4.88 1.81 -9.93
CA ASN A 16 5.02 2.90 -10.87
C ASN A 16 3.91 3.92 -10.58
N TYR A 17 4.25 5.01 -9.91
CA TYR A 17 3.29 6.04 -9.54
C TYR A 17 3.12 7.09 -10.67
N PRO A 18 1.93 7.70 -10.83
CA PRO A 18 0.71 7.48 -10.05
C PRO A 18 0.10 6.09 -10.29
N ALA A 19 -0.42 5.49 -9.22
CA ALA A 19 -0.99 4.14 -9.25
C ALA A 19 -2.36 4.12 -8.58
N SER A 20 -3.26 3.30 -9.12
CA SER A 20 -4.59 3.09 -8.55
C SER A 20 -4.52 2.23 -7.29
N LYS A 21 -5.45 2.40 -6.34
CA LYS A 21 -5.63 1.48 -5.19
C LYS A 21 -5.49 0.00 -5.57
N LYS A 22 -6.12 -0.42 -6.67
CA LYS A 22 -6.06 -1.81 -7.18
C LYS A 22 -4.65 -2.22 -7.58
N GLU A 23 -3.96 -1.40 -8.36
CA GLU A 23 -2.56 -1.67 -8.76
C GLU A 23 -1.64 -1.74 -7.55
N ILE A 24 -1.83 -0.85 -6.59
CA ILE A 24 -1.05 -0.83 -5.35
C ILE A 24 -1.28 -2.11 -4.55
N LEU A 25 -2.55 -2.52 -4.38
CA LEU A 25 -2.90 -3.77 -3.69
C LEU A 25 -2.27 -4.97 -4.38
N GLU A 26 -2.37 -5.03 -5.71
CA GLU A 26 -1.83 -6.14 -6.51
C GLU A 26 -0.29 -6.18 -6.46
N LYS A 27 0.36 -5.02 -6.55
CA LYS A 27 1.83 -4.92 -6.46
C LYS A 27 2.33 -5.24 -5.05
N ALA A 28 1.65 -4.73 -4.02
CA ALA A 28 1.95 -5.02 -2.64
C ALA A 28 1.81 -6.53 -2.35
N GLU A 29 0.72 -7.15 -2.83
CA GLU A 29 0.53 -8.60 -2.73
C GLU A 29 1.64 -9.38 -3.44
N LYS A 30 2.01 -8.99 -4.67
CA LYS A 30 3.14 -9.56 -5.41
C LYS A 30 4.48 -9.40 -4.69
N ASN A 31 4.67 -8.29 -3.97
CA ASN A 31 5.86 -8.02 -3.16
C ASN A 31 5.83 -8.72 -1.78
N GLY A 32 4.82 -9.56 -1.51
CA GLY A 32 4.71 -10.31 -0.25
C GLY A 32 4.14 -9.51 0.91
N ALA A 33 3.29 -8.52 0.64
CA ALA A 33 2.57 -7.79 1.68
C ALA A 33 1.80 -8.76 2.60
N GLY A 34 1.99 -8.59 3.91
CA GLY A 34 1.26 -9.34 4.92
C GLY A 34 -0.26 -9.08 4.88
N PRO A 35 -1.06 -9.95 5.51
CA PRO A 35 -2.52 -9.82 5.54
C PRO A 35 -2.97 -8.46 6.08
N GLU A 36 -2.32 -7.93 7.13
CA GLU A 36 -2.65 -6.61 7.70
C GLU A 36 -2.45 -5.46 6.70
N ILE A 37 -1.37 -5.49 5.90
CA ILE A 37 -1.11 -4.50 4.84
C ILE A 37 -2.20 -4.59 3.77
N LYS A 38 -2.55 -5.80 3.33
CA LYS A 38 -3.60 -6.00 2.30
C LYS A 38 -4.96 -5.52 2.78
N GLU A 39 -5.32 -5.78 4.03
CA GLU A 39 -6.57 -5.29 4.62
C GLU A 39 -6.60 -3.77 4.68
N ALA A 40 -5.50 -3.15 5.11
CA ALA A 40 -5.42 -1.70 5.15
C ALA A 40 -5.48 -1.07 3.75
N LEU A 41 -4.76 -1.65 2.77
CA LEU A 41 -4.84 -1.24 1.37
C LEU A 41 -6.24 -1.43 0.78
N LYS A 42 -6.99 -2.45 1.21
CA LYS A 42 -8.41 -2.64 0.83
C LYS A 42 -9.33 -1.61 1.48
N ALA A 43 -8.99 -1.10 2.66
CA ALA A 43 -9.75 -0.04 3.35
C ALA A 43 -9.52 1.36 2.76
N LEU A 44 -8.47 1.53 1.94
CA LEU A 44 -8.17 2.80 1.29
C LEU A 44 -9.29 3.27 0.34
N PRO A 45 -9.49 4.59 0.18
CA PRO A 45 -10.38 5.13 -0.84
C PRO A 45 -9.91 4.78 -2.26
N GLU A 46 -10.85 4.59 -3.19
CA GLU A 46 -10.53 4.43 -4.61
C GLU A 46 -10.09 5.78 -5.19
N LYS A 47 -8.79 6.02 -5.13
CA LYS A 47 -8.11 7.15 -5.76
C LYS A 47 -6.74 6.74 -6.27
N GLU A 48 -6.14 7.62 -7.06
CA GLU A 48 -4.74 7.52 -7.44
C GLU A 48 -3.86 8.03 -6.31
N TYR A 49 -2.78 7.30 -6.07
CA TYR A 49 -1.74 7.68 -5.15
C TYR A 49 -0.50 8.02 -5.96
N ASP A 50 0.16 9.12 -5.60
CA ASP A 50 1.36 9.57 -6.30
C ASP A 50 2.65 9.02 -5.70
N THR A 51 2.58 8.49 -4.47
CA THR A 51 3.77 8.01 -3.74
C THR A 51 3.42 6.88 -2.78
N PRO A 52 4.39 6.00 -2.46
CA PRO A 52 4.20 4.97 -1.43
C PRO A 52 4.00 5.59 -0.04
N ALA A 53 4.55 6.79 0.17
CA ALA A 53 4.38 7.55 1.41
C ALA A 53 2.93 8.02 1.59
N ALA A 54 2.22 8.42 0.52
CA ALA A 54 0.81 8.79 0.59
C ALA A 54 -0.07 7.62 1.04
N VAL A 55 0.20 6.42 0.48
CA VAL A 55 -0.49 5.18 0.86
C VAL A 55 -0.23 4.84 2.33
N ASN A 56 1.05 4.85 2.75
CA ASN A 56 1.44 4.56 4.13
C ASN A 56 0.83 5.57 5.12
N LYS A 57 0.72 6.84 4.73
CA LYS A 57 0.13 7.90 5.55
C LYS A 57 -1.39 7.71 5.72
N GLU A 58 -2.08 7.17 4.72
CA GLU A 58 -3.51 6.86 4.84
C GLU A 58 -3.78 5.58 5.63
N VAL A 59 -2.97 4.55 5.44
CA VAL A 59 -3.09 3.28 6.16
C VAL A 59 -2.71 3.41 7.64
N GLY A 60 -1.69 4.20 7.95
CA GLY A 60 -1.22 4.43 9.32
C GLY A 60 -2.00 5.48 10.11
N LYS A 61 -3.11 6.00 9.56
CA LYS A 61 -3.98 6.97 10.23
C LYS A 61 -5.14 6.25 10.92
#